data_AF-A0A8T5RF35-F1
#
_entry.id   AF-A0A8T5RF35-F1
#
_cell.length_a   1.000
_cell.length_b   1.000
_cell.length_c   1.000
_cell.angle_alpha   90.00
_cell.angle_beta   90.00
_cell.angle_gamma   90.00
#
_symmetry.space_group_name_H-M   'P 1'
#
loop_
_entity.id
_entity.type
_entity.pdbx_description
1 polymer ?
#
loop_
_entity_poly.entity_id
_entity_poly.type
_entity_poly.pdbx_seq_one_letter_code
_entity_poly.pdbx_strand_id
1 'polypeptide(L)'
;MTILEEQYQKIIEKFPNTLLVNDLIFHIKIPLQNDAFLDINFKNYPKKPKIILINTKGQIFSNLDMMVSSLRTWKKKTPIEIIDVINEIQILIKSMETNEVLVKRELMQGILGMCNDQHPREIIGMLRMEKGIISEFILPPGALRSNSNTLFSPSRIPLDPLIVGTVHSHPSGNPIPSEADINLFTKGRIHFIIGYPYNYLTIRCYDQKSNPFNFRLVD
;
A
#
# COMPACT_ATOMS: atom_id res chain seq x y z
N MET A 1 7.36 7.80 33.17
CA MET A 1 6.58 8.25 32.01
C MET A 1 5.49 7.21 31.77
N THR A 2 4.24 7.61 31.61
CA THR A 2 3.18 6.67 31.22
C THR A 2 3.35 6.26 29.76
N ILE A 3 2.84 5.08 29.36
CA ILE A 3 2.92 4.65 27.95
C ILE A 3 2.26 5.66 26.99
N LEU A 4 1.26 6.42 27.46
CA LEU A 4 0.63 7.49 26.68
C LEU A 4 1.53 8.72 26.54
N GLU A 5 2.24 9.10 27.61
CA GLU A 5 3.24 10.18 27.55
C GLU A 5 4.38 9.83 26.60
N GLU A 6 4.86 8.58 26.61
CA GLU A 6 5.91 8.12 25.69
C GLU A 6 5.46 8.22 24.22
N GLN A 7 4.22 7.79 23.90
CA GLN A 7 3.66 7.96 22.56
C GLN A 7 3.57 9.45 22.18
N TYR A 8 3.05 10.26 23.10
CA TYR A 8 2.87 11.70 22.86
C TYR A 8 4.20 12.41 22.60
N GLN A 9 5.26 12.14 23.38
CA GLN A 9 6.58 12.73 23.17
C GLN A 9 7.14 12.42 21.77
N LYS A 10 7.11 11.15 21.37
CA LYS A 10 7.55 10.74 20.02
C LYS A 10 6.76 11.46 18.91
N ILE A 11 5.46 11.68 19.13
CA ILE A 11 4.60 12.40 18.19
C ILE A 11 5.02 13.86 18.07
N ILE A 12 5.16 14.59 19.18
CA ILE A 12 5.49 16.03 19.11
C ILE A 12 6.92 16.29 18.65
N GLU A 13 7.86 15.38 18.92
CA GLU A 13 9.23 15.45 18.39
C GLU A 13 9.24 15.43 16.86
N LYS A 14 8.38 14.60 16.23
CA LYS A 14 8.30 14.47 14.77
C LYS A 14 7.27 15.41 14.13
N PHE A 15 6.22 15.77 14.87
CA PHE A 15 5.12 16.63 14.44
C PHE A 15 4.93 17.76 15.45
N PRO A 16 5.82 18.78 15.48
CA PRO A 16 5.80 19.84 16.49
C PRO A 16 4.55 20.73 16.46
N ASN A 17 3.85 20.77 15.32
CA ASN A 17 2.60 21.51 15.16
C ASN A 17 1.35 20.70 15.61
N THR A 18 1.54 19.62 16.35
CA THR A 18 0.44 18.81 16.90
C THR A 18 -0.37 19.63 17.89
N LEU A 19 -1.68 19.64 17.74
CA LEU A 19 -2.63 20.33 18.62
C LEU A 19 -3.27 19.32 19.57
N LEU A 20 -3.42 19.68 20.84
CA LEU A 20 -4.20 18.89 21.79
C LEU A 20 -5.70 19.15 21.63
N VAL A 21 -6.51 18.10 21.80
CA VAL A 21 -7.97 18.21 21.87
C VAL A 21 -8.38 18.13 23.34
N ASN A 22 -9.02 19.18 23.84
CA ASN A 22 -9.42 19.32 25.25
C ASN A 22 -8.25 19.17 26.24
N ASP A 23 -7.04 19.61 25.86
CA ASP A 23 -5.81 19.49 26.65
C ASP A 23 -5.41 18.04 27.01
N LEU A 24 -5.88 17.05 26.23
CA LEU A 24 -5.60 15.63 26.46
C LEU A 24 -4.45 15.15 25.57
N ILE A 25 -3.33 14.72 26.17
CA ILE A 25 -2.15 14.20 25.45
C ILE A 25 -2.44 12.99 24.55
N PHE A 26 -3.54 12.28 24.78
CA PHE A 26 -3.97 11.10 24.02
C PHE A 26 -5.04 11.40 22.97
N HIS A 27 -5.49 12.65 22.85
CA HIS A 27 -6.42 13.10 21.82
C HIS A 27 -5.83 14.33 21.14
N ILE A 28 -5.34 14.13 19.92
CA ILE A 28 -4.55 15.13 19.21
C ILE A 28 -5.09 15.37 17.81
N LYS A 29 -4.76 16.53 17.25
CA LYS A 29 -4.93 16.87 15.84
C LYS A 29 -3.59 17.20 15.22
N ILE A 30 -3.25 16.52 14.12
CA ILE A 30 -2.05 16.79 13.35
C ILE A 30 -2.46 17.51 12.06
N PRO A 31 -2.06 18.78 11.88
CA PRO A 31 -2.23 19.47 10.61
C PRO A 31 -1.44 18.78 9.49
N LEU A 32 -2.07 18.62 8.34
CA LEU A 32 -1.49 18.09 7.12
C LEU A 32 -1.43 19.18 6.04
N GLN A 33 -0.88 18.84 4.88
CA GLN A 33 -0.91 19.74 3.72
C GLN A 33 -2.36 19.99 3.26
N ASN A 34 -2.58 21.11 2.58
CA ASN A 34 -3.89 21.52 2.06
C ASN A 34 -4.98 21.57 3.13
N ASP A 35 -4.71 22.14 4.31
CA ASP A 35 -5.63 22.30 5.45
C ASP A 35 -6.43 21.03 5.84
N ALA A 36 -5.88 19.85 5.58
CA ALA A 36 -6.39 18.58 6.08
C ALA A 36 -5.87 18.32 7.50
N PHE A 37 -6.58 17.51 8.28
CA PHE A 37 -6.19 17.17 9.65
C PHE A 37 -6.35 15.67 9.92
N LEU A 38 -5.42 15.12 10.69
CA LEU A 38 -5.61 13.82 11.35
C LEU A 38 -6.07 14.05 12.78
N ASP A 39 -7.30 13.68 13.08
CA ASP A 39 -7.82 13.59 14.45
C ASP A 39 -7.52 12.18 14.98
N ILE A 40 -6.73 12.09 16.05
CA ILE A 40 -6.19 10.84 16.58
C ILE A 40 -6.53 10.75 18.06
N ASN A 41 -7.26 9.70 18.44
CA ASN A 41 -7.54 9.36 19.83
C ASN A 41 -6.96 7.98 20.17
N PHE A 42 -5.96 7.97 21.03
CA PHE A 42 -5.24 6.77 21.48
C PHE A 42 -5.35 6.55 23.00
N LYS A 43 -6.42 7.05 23.63
CA LYS A 43 -6.69 6.90 25.09
C LYS A 43 -6.50 5.48 25.62
N ASN A 44 -6.87 4.49 24.81
CA ASN A 44 -6.87 3.08 25.17
C ASN A 44 -5.63 2.31 24.69
N TYR A 45 -4.58 2.99 24.23
CA TYR A 45 -3.32 2.36 23.81
C TYR A 45 -2.83 1.38 24.89
N PRO A 46 -2.43 0.14 24.56
CA PRO A 46 -2.11 -0.40 23.22
C PRO A 46 -3.28 -0.93 22.37
N LYS A 47 -4.55 -0.66 22.71
CA LYS A 47 -5.67 -0.94 21.79
C LYS A 47 -5.58 -0.02 20.56
N LYS A 48 -6.16 -0.47 19.45
CA LYS A 48 -6.19 0.27 18.18
C LYS A 48 -6.69 1.71 18.41
N PRO A 49 -5.95 2.74 17.97
CA PRO A 49 -6.41 4.12 18.08
C PRO A 49 -7.62 4.35 17.17
N LYS A 50 -8.40 5.39 17.49
CA LYS A 50 -9.37 5.95 16.54
C LYS A 50 -8.67 7.05 15.76
N ILE A 51 -8.66 6.95 14.44
CA ILE A 51 -8.03 7.93 13.55
C ILE A 51 -9.03 8.35 12.50
N ILE A 52 -9.18 9.67 12.33
CA ILE A 52 -10.07 10.27 11.35
C ILE A 52 -9.24 11.24 10.52
N LEU A 53 -9.21 11.01 9.21
CA LEU A 53 -8.67 11.97 8.26
C LEU A 53 -9.80 12.88 7.79
N ILE A 54 -9.64 14.19 7.98
CA ILE A 54 -10.62 15.22 7.68
C ILE A 54 -10.01 16.17 6.65
N ASN A 55 -10.72 16.43 5.55
CA ASN A 55 -10.28 17.41 4.56
C ASN A 55 -10.71 18.85 4.92
N THR A 56 -10.31 19.83 4.11
CA THR A 56 -10.64 21.26 4.31
C THR A 56 -12.13 21.57 4.40
N LYS A 57 -12.97 20.74 3.77
CA LYS A 57 -14.43 20.88 3.75
C LYS A 57 -15.10 20.18 4.94
N GLY A 58 -14.31 19.67 5.89
CA GLY A 58 -14.81 18.89 7.03
C GLY A 58 -15.26 17.48 6.64
N GLN A 59 -14.98 17.02 5.42
CA GLN A 59 -15.39 15.69 4.99
C GLN A 59 -14.42 14.65 5.53
N ILE A 60 -14.99 13.59 6.10
CA ILE A 60 -14.25 12.47 6.63
C ILE A 60 -13.86 11.55 5.47
N PHE A 61 -12.58 11.19 5.41
CA PHE A 61 -12.10 10.16 4.52
C PHE A 61 -12.55 8.79 5.04
N SER A 62 -13.50 8.17 4.34
CA SER A 62 -13.98 6.83 4.66
C SER A 62 -12.92 5.77 4.40
N ASN A 63 -12.97 4.66 5.14
CA ASN A 63 -12.18 3.44 4.89
C ASN A 63 -10.66 3.54 5.16
N LEU A 64 -10.20 4.52 5.95
CA LEU A 64 -8.78 4.63 6.32
C LEU A 64 -8.25 3.33 6.96
N ASP A 65 -9.01 2.72 7.88
CA ASP A 65 -8.70 1.42 8.48
C ASP A 65 -8.51 0.29 7.45
N MET A 66 -9.23 0.35 6.33
CA MET A 66 -9.12 -0.61 5.23
C MET A 66 -7.99 -0.27 4.27
N MET A 67 -7.37 0.90 4.34
CA MET A 67 -6.32 1.30 3.39
C MET A 67 -4.93 1.25 4.00
N VAL A 68 -4.84 1.45 5.31
CA VAL A 68 -3.61 1.51 6.12
C VAL A 68 -3.33 0.13 6.72
N SER A 69 -2.18 -0.47 6.37
CA SER A 69 -1.78 -1.81 6.80
C SER A 69 -1.66 -1.93 8.32
N SER A 70 -1.06 -0.95 8.98
CA SER A 70 -0.90 -0.94 10.44
C SER A 70 -2.23 -0.94 11.20
N LEU A 71 -3.24 -0.21 10.71
CA LEU A 71 -4.59 -0.21 11.30
C LEU A 71 -5.33 -1.53 11.02
N ARG A 72 -5.19 -2.05 9.81
CA ARG A 72 -5.86 -3.27 9.36
C ARG A 72 -5.39 -4.53 10.08
N THR A 73 -4.10 -4.57 10.42
CA THR A 73 -3.45 -5.73 11.05
C THR A 73 -3.20 -5.55 12.55
N TRP A 74 -3.78 -4.50 13.16
CA TRP A 74 -3.50 -4.10 14.53
C TRP A 74 -3.71 -5.25 15.55
N LYS A 75 -2.70 -5.51 16.36
CA LYS A 75 -2.74 -6.50 17.46
C LYS A 75 -2.26 -5.86 18.75
N LYS A 76 -3.11 -5.84 19.79
CA LYS A 76 -2.76 -5.27 21.12
C LYS A 76 -1.48 -5.88 21.73
N LYS A 77 -1.22 -7.17 21.48
CA LYS A 77 -0.03 -7.89 22.01
C LYS A 77 1.28 -7.44 21.38
N THR A 78 1.23 -6.86 20.17
CA THR A 78 2.36 -6.35 19.41
C THR A 78 1.98 -4.95 18.90
N PRO A 79 1.86 -3.96 19.81
CA PRO A 79 1.35 -2.66 19.43
C PRO A 79 2.31 -1.95 18.48
N ILE A 80 1.71 -1.23 17.55
CA ILE A 80 2.43 -0.38 16.60
C ILE A 80 2.47 1.01 17.21
N GLU A 81 3.62 1.67 17.14
CA GLU A 81 3.75 3.04 17.63
C GLU A 81 2.82 3.96 16.84
N ILE A 82 2.14 4.89 17.51
CA ILE A 82 1.19 5.80 16.86
C ILE A 82 1.88 6.62 15.75
N ILE A 83 3.15 6.95 15.95
CA ILE A 83 3.97 7.63 14.96
C ILE A 83 4.11 6.86 13.65
N ASP A 84 4.23 5.53 13.70
CA ASP A 84 4.36 4.70 12.51
C ASP A 84 3.06 4.67 11.71
N VAL A 85 1.92 4.64 12.40
CA VAL A 85 0.60 4.76 11.77
C VAL A 85 0.46 6.10 11.07
N ILE A 86 0.86 7.20 11.73
CA ILE A 86 0.81 8.54 11.14
C ILE A 86 1.68 8.61 9.88
N ASN A 87 2.90 8.09 9.94
CA ASN A 87 3.81 8.06 8.78
C ASN A 87 3.20 7.27 7.62
N GLU A 88 2.60 6.12 7.89
CA GLU A 88 1.94 5.33 6.85
C GLU A 88 0.76 6.09 6.21
N ILE A 89 -0.04 6.79 7.02
CA ILE A 89 -1.14 7.61 6.51
C ILE A 89 -0.61 8.76 5.65
N GLN A 90 0.50 9.40 6.04
CA GLN A 90 1.14 10.43 5.22
C GLN A 90 1.63 9.88 3.87
N ILE A 91 2.20 8.68 3.85
CA ILE A 91 2.60 8.00 2.60
C ILE A 91 1.37 7.73 1.73
N LEU A 92 0.26 7.26 2.31
CA LEU A 92 -0.99 7.02 1.58
C LEU A 92 -1.53 8.33 0.97
N ILE A 93 -1.60 9.40 1.75
CA ILE A 93 -2.08 10.71 1.26
C ILE A 93 -1.18 11.19 0.13
N LYS A 94 0.14 11.12 0.31
CA LYS A 94 1.09 11.53 -0.73
C LYS A 94 0.91 10.71 -2.00
N SER A 95 0.72 9.41 -1.87
CA SER A 95 0.46 8.49 -2.98
C SER A 95 -0.78 8.88 -3.78
N MET A 96 -1.86 9.27 -3.10
CA MET A 96 -3.09 9.73 -3.74
C MET A 96 -2.92 11.09 -4.43
N GLU A 97 -2.16 12.01 -3.83
CA GLU A 97 -1.87 13.33 -4.41
C GLU A 97 -0.99 13.25 -5.66
N THR A 98 0.02 12.39 -5.65
CA THR A 98 0.99 12.27 -6.75
C THR A 98 0.65 11.16 -7.74
N ASN A 99 -0.42 10.41 -7.50
CA ASN A 99 -0.77 9.21 -8.27
C ASN A 99 0.45 8.26 -8.38
N GLU A 100 1.19 8.06 -7.28
CA GLU A 100 2.47 7.32 -7.23
C GLU A 100 2.49 6.30 -6.09
N VAL A 101 2.98 5.09 -6.33
CA VAL A 101 3.19 4.06 -5.29
C VAL A 101 4.68 3.82 -5.04
N LEU A 102 5.05 3.54 -3.78
CA LEU A 102 6.42 3.17 -3.43
C LEU A 102 6.61 1.66 -3.54
N VAL A 103 7.72 1.24 -4.13
CA VAL A 103 8.06 -0.17 -4.31
C VAL A 103 9.50 -0.39 -3.89
N LYS A 104 9.76 -1.44 -3.11
CA LYS A 104 11.13 -1.84 -2.78
C LYS A 104 11.91 -2.15 -4.06
N ARG A 105 13.10 -1.57 -4.18
CA ARG A 105 13.99 -1.78 -5.33
C ARG A 105 14.41 -3.24 -5.46
N GLU A 106 14.81 -3.86 -4.35
CA GLU A 106 15.19 -5.28 -4.29
C GLU A 106 14.07 -6.20 -4.79
N LEU A 107 12.82 -5.89 -4.41
CA LEU A 107 11.64 -6.64 -4.85
C LEU A 107 11.47 -6.56 -6.36
N MET A 108 11.49 -5.34 -6.91
CA MET A 108 11.32 -5.15 -8.35
C MET A 108 12.45 -5.83 -9.13
N GLN A 109 13.70 -5.75 -8.66
CA GLN A 109 14.83 -6.48 -9.26
C GLN A 109 14.61 -7.99 -9.28
N GLY A 110 14.15 -8.57 -8.16
CA GLY A 110 13.80 -9.99 -8.08
C GLY A 110 12.72 -10.37 -9.10
N ILE A 111 11.65 -9.58 -9.20
CA ILE A 111 10.57 -9.81 -10.17
C ILE A 111 11.09 -9.76 -11.61
N LEU A 112 11.94 -8.78 -11.96
CA LEU A 112 12.54 -8.70 -13.29
C LEU A 112 13.39 -9.93 -13.63
N GLY A 113 14.19 -10.42 -12.66
CA GLY A 113 14.94 -11.67 -12.81
C GLY A 113 14.03 -12.86 -13.07
N MET A 114 12.93 -12.98 -12.30
CA MET A 114 11.94 -14.03 -12.49
C MET A 114 11.26 -13.97 -13.87
N CYS A 115 10.92 -12.77 -14.36
CA CYS A 115 10.39 -12.58 -15.71
C CYS A 115 11.35 -13.12 -16.77
N ASN A 116 12.64 -12.81 -16.63
CA ASN A 116 13.68 -13.21 -17.56
C ASN A 116 13.88 -14.74 -17.55
N ASP A 117 13.94 -15.35 -16.36
CA ASP A 117 14.14 -16.79 -16.20
C ASP A 117 12.96 -17.63 -16.73
N GLN A 118 11.76 -17.07 -16.71
CA GLN A 118 10.55 -17.76 -17.19
C GLN A 118 10.24 -17.50 -18.66
N HIS A 119 10.94 -16.59 -19.34
CA HIS A 119 10.69 -16.29 -20.75
C HIS A 119 10.72 -17.55 -21.63
N PRO A 120 9.77 -17.75 -22.56
CA PRO A 120 8.69 -16.84 -22.96
C PRO A 120 7.36 -17.06 -22.22
N ARG A 121 7.35 -17.69 -21.04
CA ARG A 121 6.13 -17.85 -20.23
C ARG A 121 5.86 -16.60 -19.41
N GLU A 122 4.58 -16.25 -19.28
CA GLU A 122 4.15 -15.19 -18.37
C GLU A 122 4.32 -15.62 -16.91
N ILE A 123 4.77 -14.69 -16.07
CA ILE A 123 4.66 -14.82 -14.63
C ILE A 123 3.46 -14.03 -14.16
N ILE A 124 2.80 -14.48 -13.10
CA ILE A 124 1.75 -13.72 -12.41
C ILE A 124 1.93 -13.91 -10.90
N GLY A 125 1.83 -12.82 -10.16
CA GLY A 125 1.79 -12.87 -8.71
C GLY A 125 1.09 -11.70 -8.06
N MET A 126 0.96 -11.80 -6.75
CA MET A 126 0.31 -10.81 -5.90
C MET A 126 1.35 -9.98 -5.16
N LEU A 127 1.04 -8.72 -4.91
CA LEU A 127 1.91 -7.77 -4.24
C LEU A 127 1.37 -7.45 -2.86
N ARG A 128 2.20 -7.58 -1.82
CA ARG A 128 1.88 -7.10 -0.47
C ARG A 128 2.48 -5.74 -0.22
N MET A 129 1.74 -4.91 0.51
CA MET A 129 2.18 -3.60 0.98
C MET A 129 2.25 -3.58 2.50
N GLU A 130 3.39 -3.15 3.01
CA GLU A 130 3.60 -2.91 4.43
C GLU A 130 4.09 -1.47 4.62
N LYS A 131 3.49 -0.75 5.56
CA LYS A 131 3.86 0.65 5.88
C LYS A 131 3.87 1.57 4.64
N GLY A 132 2.94 1.35 3.72
CA GLY A 132 2.80 2.15 2.49
C GLY A 132 3.79 1.80 1.36
N ILE A 133 4.62 0.77 1.53
CA ILE A 133 5.62 0.34 0.53
C ILE A 133 5.27 -1.07 0.05
N ILE A 134 5.24 -1.29 -1.27
CA ILE A 134 5.14 -2.63 -1.84
C ILE A 134 6.46 -3.36 -1.61
N SER A 135 6.43 -4.41 -0.79
CA SER A 135 7.63 -5.03 -0.23
C SER A 135 7.76 -6.52 -0.50
N GLU A 136 6.69 -7.20 -0.88
CA GLU A 136 6.72 -8.65 -1.13
C GLU A 136 5.94 -9.07 -2.37
N PHE A 137 6.40 -10.17 -2.95
CA PHE A 137 5.77 -10.86 -4.07
C PHE A 137 5.31 -12.24 -3.60
N ILE A 138 4.01 -12.52 -3.73
CA ILE A 138 3.42 -13.81 -3.43
C ILE A 138 3.12 -14.52 -4.75
N LEU A 139 3.66 -15.74 -4.91
CA LEU A 139 3.21 -16.66 -5.95
C LEU A 139 1.90 -17.32 -5.53
N PRO A 140 0.79 -17.11 -6.27
CA PRO A 140 -0.45 -17.80 -5.99
C PRO A 140 -0.29 -19.32 -6.20
N PRO A 141 -0.97 -20.16 -5.40
CA PRO A 141 -1.04 -21.59 -5.63
C PRO A 141 -1.59 -21.89 -7.04
N GLY A 142 -0.80 -22.54 -7.90
CA GLY A 142 -1.19 -22.87 -9.27
C GLY A 142 -0.92 -21.78 -10.32
N ALA A 143 -0.23 -20.69 -9.96
CA ALA A 143 0.16 -19.62 -10.91
C ALA A 143 1.21 -20.05 -11.95
N LEU A 144 1.69 -21.29 -11.89
CA LEU A 144 2.69 -21.78 -12.82
C LEU A 144 2.02 -22.29 -14.10
N ARG A 145 2.30 -21.55 -15.19
CA ARG A 145 2.33 -21.97 -16.60
C ARG A 145 1.00 -21.91 -17.35
N SER A 146 0.88 -20.98 -18.29
CA SER A 146 0.14 -21.26 -19.52
C SER A 146 0.69 -20.45 -20.70
N ASN A 147 0.67 -21.05 -21.90
CA ASN A 147 0.95 -20.39 -23.17
C ASN A 147 -0.29 -19.65 -23.73
N SER A 148 -1.39 -19.62 -23.00
CA SER A 148 -2.67 -19.02 -23.43
C SER A 148 -3.68 -19.18 -22.29
N ASN A 149 -4.21 -18.06 -21.78
CA ASN A 149 -5.32 -17.98 -20.82
C ASN A 149 -5.09 -18.67 -19.47
N THR A 150 -4.40 -17.99 -18.55
CA THR A 150 -4.37 -18.39 -17.15
C THR A 150 -5.73 -18.10 -16.50
N LEU A 151 -6.46 -19.18 -16.21
CA LEU A 151 -7.53 -19.28 -15.24
C LEU A 151 -7.00 -18.98 -13.83
N PHE A 152 -6.66 -17.72 -13.55
CA PHE A 152 -6.45 -17.28 -12.18
C PHE A 152 -7.81 -17.31 -11.48
N SER A 153 -8.06 -18.31 -10.64
CA SER A 153 -9.27 -18.38 -9.82
C SER A 153 -9.05 -17.59 -8.54
N PRO A 154 -9.68 -16.41 -8.37
CA PRO A 154 -9.41 -15.54 -7.23
C PRO A 154 -9.93 -16.13 -5.91
N SER A 155 -10.70 -17.21 -5.96
CA SER A 155 -11.20 -18.00 -4.83
C SER A 155 -10.09 -18.67 -4.02
N ARG A 156 -8.85 -18.70 -4.51
CA ARG A 156 -7.68 -19.28 -3.82
C ARG A 156 -6.67 -18.23 -3.36
N ILE A 157 -7.02 -16.95 -3.43
CA ILE A 157 -6.22 -15.87 -2.85
C ILE A 157 -6.22 -16.05 -1.32
N PRO A 158 -5.04 -16.10 -0.66
CA PRO A 158 -4.98 -16.11 0.79
C PRO A 158 -5.80 -14.95 1.38
N LEU A 159 -6.43 -15.16 2.53
CA LEU A 159 -7.01 -14.09 3.37
C LEU A 159 -5.89 -13.23 3.96
N ASP A 160 -5.08 -12.62 3.11
CA ASP A 160 -4.01 -11.73 3.47
C ASP A 160 -4.47 -10.29 3.26
N PRO A 161 -4.75 -9.56 4.35
CA PRO A 161 -5.25 -8.21 4.29
C PRO A 161 -4.20 -7.21 3.76
N LEU A 162 -2.94 -7.62 3.56
CA LEU A 162 -1.85 -6.79 3.06
C LEU A 162 -1.66 -6.88 1.55
N ILE A 163 -2.37 -7.79 0.86
CA ILE A 163 -2.36 -7.82 -0.61
C ILE A 163 -3.01 -6.54 -1.15
N VAL A 164 -2.30 -5.85 -2.04
CA VAL A 164 -2.74 -4.59 -2.65
C VAL A 164 -2.93 -4.66 -4.16
N GLY A 165 -2.50 -5.73 -4.80
CA GLY A 165 -2.79 -5.99 -6.21
C GLY A 165 -1.82 -6.99 -6.83
N THR A 166 -1.48 -6.82 -8.10
CA THR A 166 -0.82 -7.87 -8.89
C THR A 166 0.38 -7.38 -9.69
N VAL A 167 1.22 -8.30 -10.11
CA VAL A 167 2.22 -8.09 -11.15
C VAL A 167 2.23 -9.26 -12.11
N HIS A 168 2.34 -8.99 -13.40
CA HIS A 168 2.56 -10.03 -14.41
C HIS A 168 3.46 -9.57 -15.54
N SER A 169 3.97 -10.51 -16.33
CA SER A 169 4.89 -10.23 -17.45
C SER A 169 4.25 -10.50 -18.81
N HIS A 170 4.58 -9.66 -19.79
CA HIS A 170 4.19 -9.81 -21.19
C HIS A 170 5.44 -10.16 -22.05
N PRO A 171 5.61 -11.43 -22.46
CA PRO A 171 6.68 -11.89 -23.35
C PRO A 171 6.70 -11.19 -24.70
N SER A 172 5.55 -10.68 -25.15
CA SER A 172 5.41 -9.88 -26.38
C SER A 172 6.12 -8.53 -26.32
N GLY A 173 6.49 -8.06 -25.13
CA GLY A 173 7.09 -6.73 -24.92
C GLY A 173 6.10 -5.58 -24.79
N ASN A 174 4.81 -5.79 -25.09
CA ASN A 174 3.79 -4.75 -24.97
C ASN A 174 3.24 -4.69 -23.53
N PRO A 175 3.52 -3.64 -22.72
CA PRO A 175 3.09 -3.59 -21.32
C PRO A 175 1.67 -2.99 -21.15
N ILE A 176 0.86 -2.98 -22.20
CA ILE A 176 -0.54 -2.51 -22.19
C ILE A 176 -1.45 -3.66 -21.73
N PRO A 177 -2.41 -3.41 -20.81
CA PRO A 177 -3.33 -4.43 -20.33
C PRO A 177 -4.25 -4.96 -21.43
N SER A 178 -4.48 -6.28 -21.44
CA SER A 178 -5.55 -6.96 -22.17
C SER A 178 -6.88 -6.87 -21.42
N GLU A 179 -7.99 -7.27 -22.05
CA GLU A 179 -9.29 -7.36 -21.36
C GLU A 179 -9.27 -8.31 -20.16
N ALA A 180 -8.49 -9.39 -20.22
CA ALA A 180 -8.31 -10.31 -19.11
C ALA A 180 -7.61 -9.63 -17.92
N ASP A 181 -6.63 -8.76 -18.20
CA ASP A 181 -5.92 -7.99 -17.19
C ASP A 181 -6.83 -6.97 -16.52
N ILE A 182 -7.64 -6.25 -17.29
CA ILE A 182 -8.62 -5.28 -16.76
C ILE A 182 -9.57 -5.97 -15.77
N ASN A 183 -10.02 -7.19 -16.09
CA ASN A 183 -10.87 -7.97 -15.19
C ASN A 183 -10.13 -8.38 -13.91
N LEU A 184 -8.83 -8.71 -14.01
CA LEU A 184 -7.99 -9.00 -12.84
C LEU A 184 -7.77 -7.75 -11.97
N PHE A 185 -7.63 -6.58 -12.59
CA PHE A 185 -7.34 -5.31 -11.90
C PHE A 185 -8.46 -4.91 -10.95
N THR A 186 -9.68 -5.39 -11.16
CA THR A 186 -10.79 -5.20 -10.22
C THR A 186 -10.48 -5.72 -8.80
N LYS A 187 -9.47 -6.59 -8.63
CA LYS A 187 -9.08 -7.27 -7.38
C LYS A 187 -7.82 -6.71 -6.73
N GLY A 188 -7.65 -5.39 -6.78
CA GLY A 188 -6.54 -4.69 -6.14
C GLY A 188 -6.64 -3.19 -6.36
N ARG A 189 -5.64 -2.46 -5.86
CA ARG A 189 -5.48 -1.02 -6.06
C ARG A 189 -4.35 -0.71 -7.03
N ILE A 190 -3.34 -1.58 -7.12
CA ILE A 190 -2.09 -1.35 -7.84
C ILE A 190 -1.71 -2.59 -8.64
N HIS A 191 -1.51 -2.42 -9.93
CA HIS A 191 -1.23 -3.52 -10.85
C HIS A 191 -0.05 -3.20 -11.76
N PHE A 192 0.92 -4.11 -11.85
CA PHE A 192 2.11 -3.94 -12.68
C PHE A 192 2.08 -4.89 -13.87
N ILE A 193 2.47 -4.37 -15.03
CA ILE A 193 2.76 -5.17 -16.23
C ILE A 193 4.21 -4.92 -16.63
N ILE A 194 4.95 -5.99 -16.90
CA ILE A 194 6.37 -5.93 -17.27
C ILE A 194 6.55 -6.55 -18.66
N GLY A 195 6.83 -5.72 -19.66
CA GLY A 195 7.14 -6.19 -21.01
C GLY A 195 8.57 -6.72 -21.13
N TYR A 196 8.79 -7.71 -22.01
CA TYR A 196 10.13 -8.01 -22.54
C TYR A 196 10.80 -6.72 -23.10
N PRO A 197 12.10 -6.46 -22.88
CA PRO A 197 13.12 -7.33 -22.29
C PRO A 197 13.29 -7.19 -20.77
N TYR A 198 12.20 -6.97 -20.03
CA TYR A 198 12.14 -7.03 -18.57
C TYR A 198 13.16 -6.12 -17.87
N ASN A 199 13.08 -4.83 -18.16
CA ASN A 199 13.90 -3.81 -17.51
C ASN A 199 13.02 -2.68 -16.98
N TYR A 200 13.61 -1.73 -16.26
CA TYR A 200 12.85 -0.64 -15.64
C TYR A 200 12.04 0.22 -16.63
N LEU A 201 12.44 0.28 -17.91
CA LEU A 201 11.75 1.06 -18.93
C LEU A 201 10.49 0.36 -19.46
N THR A 202 10.40 -0.97 -19.28
CA THR A 202 9.27 -1.79 -19.75
C THR A 202 8.25 -2.12 -18.66
N ILE A 203 8.41 -1.51 -17.47
CA ILE A 203 7.43 -1.61 -16.39
C ILE A 203 6.35 -0.54 -16.61
N ARG A 204 5.09 -0.95 -16.50
CA ARG A 204 3.95 -0.04 -16.36
C ARG A 204 3.15 -0.40 -15.12
N CYS A 205 2.61 0.62 -14.47
CA CYS A 205 1.78 0.49 -13.27
C CYS A 205 0.41 1.09 -13.58
N TYR A 206 -0.63 0.48 -13.03
CA TYR A 206 -2.03 0.80 -13.28
C TYR A 206 -2.84 0.77 -11.99
N ASP A 207 -3.88 1.60 -11.92
CA ASP A 207 -4.88 1.55 -10.85
C ASP A 207 -5.95 0.45 -11.10
N GLN A 208 -6.90 0.31 -10.17
CA GLN A 208 -8.02 -0.62 -10.28
C GLN A 208 -8.91 -0.42 -11.53
N LYS A 209 -8.88 0.78 -12.12
CA LYS A 209 -9.65 1.16 -13.31
C LYS A 209 -8.80 1.08 -14.58
N SER A 210 -7.60 0.51 -14.51
CA SER A 210 -6.64 0.42 -15.62
C SER A 210 -6.09 1.76 -16.10
N ASN A 211 -6.21 2.84 -15.31
CA ASN A 211 -5.56 4.10 -15.62
C ASN A 211 -4.07 3.99 -15.27
N PRO A 212 -3.16 4.63 -16.05
CA PRO A 212 -1.76 4.71 -15.69
C PRO A 212 -1.54 5.29 -14.29
N PHE A 213 -0.68 4.64 -13.52
CA PHE A 213 -0.27 5.03 -12.18
C PHE A 213 1.26 5.11 -12.13
N ASN A 214 1.82 6.06 -11.38
CA ASN A 214 3.27 6.19 -11.24
C ASN A 214 3.79 5.23 -10.17
N PHE A 215 5.07 4.91 -10.23
CA PHE A 215 5.73 4.21 -9.13
C PHE A 215 7.15 4.74 -8.95
N ARG A 216 7.64 4.64 -7.70
CA ARG A 216 9.00 5.02 -7.34
C ARG A 216 9.67 3.90 -6.57
N LEU A 217 10.90 3.59 -6.99
CA LEU A 217 11.73 2.60 -6.32
C LEU A 217 12.40 3.24 -5.10
N VAL A 218 12.23 2.59 -3.95
CA VAL A 218 12.85 2.94 -2.67
C VAL A 218 13.72 1.78 -2.18
N ASP A 219 14.74 2.09 -1.40
CA ASP A 219 15.63 1.09 -0.80
C ASP A 219 15.07 0.55 0.52
#